data_AF-A0A9Q5G9Q8-F1
#
_entry.id   AF-A0A9Q5G9Q8-F1
#
_cell.length_a   1.000
_cell.length_b   1.000
_cell.length_c   1.000
_cell.angle_alpha   90.00
_cell.angle_beta   90.00
_cell.angle_gamma   90.00
#
_symmetry.space_group_name_H-M   'P 1'
#
loop_
_entity.id
_entity.type
_entity.pdbx_description
1 polymer ?
#
loop_
_entity_poly.entity_id
_entity_poly.type
_entity_poly.pdbx_seq_one_letter_code
_entity_poly.pdbx_strand_id
1 'polypeptide(L)'
;MKFNVVQSAMEPLVKHLRKPGRLITVTILSGICINLFVGEQYLSVILPGRAFKPAFDKIKHSPLALSRVLEDGGSVINYLIPWGVAGSFAATTLGVPVLQFLPFAFFSLLSPVFSIISGFTGIGLKWAKDKK
;
A
#
# COMPACT_ATOMS: atom_id res chain seq x y z
N MET A 1 -10.40 16.66 20.14
CA MET A 1 -10.64 15.25 20.54
C MET A 1 -10.15 14.35 19.40
N LYS A 2 -9.05 13.58 19.58
CA LYS A 2 -8.59 12.62 18.55
C LYS A 2 -9.31 11.30 18.79
N PHE A 3 -10.36 11.03 18.03
CA PHE A 3 -11.04 9.74 18.07
C PHE A 3 -10.12 8.69 17.42
N ASN A 4 -9.42 7.90 18.24
CA ASN A 4 -8.49 6.84 17.81
C ASN A 4 -9.23 5.61 17.24
N VAL A 5 -10.37 5.79 16.58
CA VAL A 5 -11.27 4.72 16.13
C VAL A 5 -10.55 3.77 15.18
N VAL A 6 -9.77 4.32 14.24
CA VAL A 6 -8.96 3.53 13.31
C VAL A 6 -7.89 2.74 14.06
N GLN A 7 -7.22 3.35 15.04
CA GLN A 7 -6.20 2.65 15.84
C GLN A 7 -6.81 1.53 16.68
N SER A 8 -7.95 1.77 17.34
CA SER A 8 -8.65 0.77 18.14
C SER A 8 -9.17 -0.40 17.29
N ALA A 9 -9.72 -0.12 16.11
CA ALA A 9 -10.14 -1.16 15.17
C ALA A 9 -8.95 -1.97 14.63
N MET A 10 -7.78 -1.33 14.46
CA MET A 10 -6.59 -1.98 13.92
C MET A 10 -5.73 -2.68 14.96
N GLU A 11 -5.95 -2.40 16.24
CA GLU A 11 -5.16 -2.92 17.36
C GLU A 11 -5.06 -4.46 17.41
N PRO A 12 -6.14 -5.24 17.19
CA PRO A 12 -6.07 -6.70 17.14
C PRO A 12 -5.18 -7.20 15.99
N LEU A 13 -5.26 -6.52 14.84
CA LEU A 13 -4.49 -6.86 13.64
C LEU A 13 -3.01 -6.54 13.87
N VAL A 14 -2.71 -5.33 14.35
CA VAL A 14 -1.34 -4.85 14.62
C VAL A 14 -0.62 -5.71 15.66
N LYS A 15 -1.31 -6.27 16.66
CA LYS A 15 -0.70 -7.19 17.66
C LYS A 15 -0.03 -8.41 17.01
N HIS A 16 -0.52 -8.85 15.85
CA HIS A 16 0.00 -10.01 15.12
C HIS A 16 1.02 -9.64 14.02
N LEU A 17 1.24 -8.34 13.75
CA LEU A 17 2.13 -7.81 12.72
C LEU A 17 3.50 -7.41 13.30
N ARG A 18 4.16 -8.34 13.98
CA ARG A 18 5.48 -8.10 14.60
C ARG A 18 6.66 -8.26 13.64
N LYS A 19 6.47 -8.91 12.50
CA LYS A 19 7.52 -9.12 11.49
C LYS A 19 7.37 -8.13 10.34
N PRO A 20 8.47 -7.51 9.84
CA PRO A 20 8.44 -6.54 8.74
C PRO A 20 7.69 -7.06 7.51
N GLY A 21 8.00 -8.27 7.04
CA GLY A 21 7.34 -8.86 5.86
C GLY A 21 5.83 -8.98 6.01
N ARG A 22 5.33 -9.39 7.18
CA ARG A 22 3.88 -9.49 7.43
C ARG A 22 3.22 -8.11 7.47
N LEU A 23 3.86 -7.13 8.11
CA LEU A 23 3.33 -5.76 8.16
C LEU A 23 3.24 -5.16 6.75
N ILE A 24 4.33 -5.25 5.99
CA ILE A 24 4.41 -4.73 4.61
C ILE A 24 3.37 -5.39 3.71
N THR A 25 3.25 -6.72 3.77
CA THR A 25 2.27 -7.48 2.97
C THR A 25 0.84 -7.01 3.29
N VAL A 26 0.49 -6.91 4.57
CA VAL A 26 -0.87 -6.48 4.96
C VAL A 26 -1.14 -5.04 4.56
N THR A 27 -0.18 -4.13 4.67
CA THR A 27 -0.34 -2.75 4.24
C THR A 27 -0.54 -2.62 2.73
N ILE A 28 0.25 -3.34 1.92
CA ILE A 28 0.09 -3.40 0.46
C ILE A 28 -1.28 -3.95 0.08
N LEU A 29 -1.64 -5.12 0.62
CA LEU A 29 -2.93 -5.74 0.34
C LEU A 29 -4.09 -4.84 0.76
N SER A 30 -3.96 -4.11 1.86
CA SER A 30 -4.98 -3.15 2.29
C SER A 30 -5.15 -2.01 1.29
N GLY A 31 -4.05 -1.44 0.77
CA GLY A 31 -4.11 -0.42 -0.28
C GLY A 31 -4.76 -0.93 -1.56
N ILE A 32 -4.38 -2.14 -2.00
CA ILE A 32 -4.96 -2.80 -3.18
C ILE A 32 -6.45 -3.06 -2.98
N CYS A 33 -6.85 -3.59 -1.82
CA CYS A 33 -8.26 -3.84 -1.50
C CYS A 33 -9.07 -2.54 -1.54
N ILE A 34 -8.57 -1.46 -0.95
CA ILE A 34 -9.28 -0.17 -0.98
C ILE A 34 -9.40 0.35 -2.42
N ASN A 35 -8.33 0.27 -3.22
CA ASN A 35 -8.40 0.61 -4.65
C ASN A 35 -9.47 -0.21 -5.37
N LEU A 36 -9.52 -1.53 -5.12
CA LEU A 36 -10.50 -2.41 -5.73
C LEU A 36 -11.93 -2.02 -5.32
N PHE A 37 -12.21 -1.83 -4.03
CA PHE A 37 -13.59 -1.53 -3.60
C PHE A 37 -14.04 -0.09 -3.87
N VAL A 38 -13.14 0.88 -3.74
CA VAL A 38 -13.47 2.32 -3.79
C VAL A 38 -13.17 2.93 -5.16
N GLY A 39 -12.15 2.44 -5.87
CA GLY A 39 -11.71 3.01 -7.15
C GLY A 39 -11.09 4.41 -7.03
N GLU A 40 -10.62 4.78 -5.84
CA GLU A 40 -10.09 6.11 -5.54
C GLU A 40 -8.72 6.01 -4.81
N GLN A 41 -7.73 6.72 -5.34
CA GLN A 41 -6.32 6.63 -4.93
C GLN A 41 -6.05 7.29 -3.57
N TYR A 42 -6.67 8.43 -3.31
CA TYR A 42 -6.42 9.21 -2.10
C TYR A 42 -6.79 8.39 -0.86
N LEU A 43 -7.92 7.69 -0.89
CA LEU A 43 -8.36 6.78 0.16
C LEU A 43 -7.49 5.53 0.26
N SER A 44 -7.06 4.96 -0.87
CA SER A 44 -6.20 3.76 -0.86
C SER A 44 -4.80 4.01 -0.29
N VAL A 45 -4.33 5.25 -0.30
CA VAL A 45 -3.06 5.66 0.32
C VAL A 45 -3.25 6.11 1.77
N ILE A 46 -4.24 6.96 2.04
CA ILE A 46 -4.37 7.61 3.36
C ILE A 46 -4.91 6.67 4.43
N LEU A 47 -5.88 5.82 4.10
CA LEU A 47 -6.48 4.92 5.10
C LEU A 47 -5.43 3.93 5.63
N PRO A 48 -4.69 3.19 4.77
CA PRO A 48 -3.62 2.31 5.22
C PRO A 48 -2.48 3.10 5.87
N GLY A 49 -2.13 4.27 5.34
CA GLY A 49 -1.08 5.12 5.91
C GLY A 49 -1.38 5.54 7.35
N ARG A 50 -2.62 5.92 7.65
CA ARG A 50 -3.05 6.28 9.02
C ARG A 50 -3.22 5.06 9.92
N ALA A 51 -3.74 3.97 9.38
CA ALA A 51 -4.01 2.73 10.10
C ALA A 51 -2.73 2.01 10.54
N PHE A 52 -1.75 1.86 9.64
CA PHE A 52 -0.55 1.07 9.88
C PHE A 52 0.64 1.88 10.41
N LYS A 53 0.61 3.22 10.37
CA LYS A 53 1.68 4.05 10.90
C LYS A 53 2.11 3.68 12.34
N PRO A 54 1.20 3.50 13.31
CA PRO A 54 1.59 3.07 14.66
C PRO A 54 2.27 1.69 14.70
N ALA A 55 1.94 0.80 13.77
CA ALA A 55 2.56 -0.52 13.67
C ALA A 55 4.00 -0.41 13.13
N PHE A 56 4.22 0.41 12.10
CA PHE A 56 5.56 0.71 11.57
C PHE A 56 6.44 1.39 12.61
N ASP A 57 5.88 2.34 13.36
CA ASP A 57 6.56 3.02 14.47
C ASP A 57 6.98 2.02 15.57
N LYS A 58 6.10 1.05 15.93
CA LYS A 58 6.40 0.00 16.93
C LYS A 58 7.55 -0.93 16.54
N ILE A 59 7.69 -1.25 15.26
CA ILE A 59 8.79 -2.10 14.77
C ILE A 59 10.05 -1.29 14.39
N LYS A 60 10.12 -0.01 14.76
CA LYS A 60 11.24 0.90 14.48
C LYS A 60 11.62 0.99 12.99
N HIS A 61 10.66 0.86 12.08
CA HIS A 61 10.91 1.09 10.65
C HIS A 61 10.88 2.58 10.32
N SER A 62 11.64 2.98 9.29
CA SER A 62 11.61 4.36 8.82
C SER A 62 10.24 4.72 8.25
N PRO A 63 9.75 5.96 8.43
CA PRO A 63 8.60 6.47 7.70
C PRO A 63 8.74 6.33 6.17
N LEU A 64 9.99 6.30 5.66
CA LEU A 64 10.26 6.03 4.24
C LEU A 64 9.80 4.63 3.81
N ALA A 65 9.95 3.63 4.69
CA ALA A 65 9.49 2.28 4.40
C ALA A 65 7.97 2.25 4.27
N LEU A 66 7.24 2.91 5.17
CA LEU A 66 5.79 3.04 5.06
C LEU A 66 5.40 3.76 3.76
N SER A 67 6.05 4.88 3.44
CA SER A 67 5.78 5.63 2.19
C SER A 67 5.94 4.75 0.96
N ARG A 68 7.04 3.99 0.86
CA ARG A 68 7.28 3.05 -0.25
C ARG A 68 6.16 2.02 -0.39
N VAL A 69 5.76 1.43 0.73
CA VAL A 69 4.71 0.39 0.77
C VAL A 69 3.35 0.96 0.36
N LEU A 70 3.07 2.22 0.68
CA LEU A 70 1.86 2.92 0.24
C LEU A 70 1.88 3.24 -1.26
N GLU A 71 3.03 3.62 -1.80
CA GLU A 71 3.17 3.81 -3.26
C GLU A 71 2.96 2.48 -4.00
N ASP A 72 3.60 1.41 -3.52
CA ASP A 72 3.59 0.10 -4.16
C ASP A 72 2.21 -0.59 -4.10
N GLY A 73 1.40 -0.34 -3.06
CA GLY A 73 0.05 -0.92 -2.93
C GLY A 73 -1.12 0.01 -3.28
N GLY A 74 -0.93 1.31 -3.07
CA GLY A 74 -1.97 2.34 -3.23
C GLY A 74 -1.87 3.06 -4.56
N SER A 75 -0.74 3.70 -4.84
CA SER A 75 -0.61 4.58 -6.00
C SER A 75 -0.50 3.81 -7.32
N VAL A 76 0.43 2.86 -7.41
CA VAL A 76 0.76 2.21 -8.70
C VAL A 76 -0.35 1.30 -9.21
N ILE A 77 -1.27 0.86 -8.35
CA ILE A 77 -2.36 -0.06 -8.70
C ILE A 77 -3.62 0.70 -9.14
N ASN A 78 -3.77 1.97 -8.77
CA ASN A 78 -5.03 2.71 -8.96
C ASN A 78 -5.51 2.77 -10.42
N TYR A 79 -4.60 2.97 -11.38
CA TYR A 79 -4.99 3.04 -12.80
C TYR A 79 -5.31 1.66 -13.42
N LEU A 80 -5.11 0.57 -12.69
CA LEU A 80 -5.54 -0.78 -13.10
C LEU A 80 -6.98 -1.08 -12.67
N ILE A 81 -7.64 -0.16 -11.97
CA ILE A 81 -9.03 -0.32 -11.52
C ILE A 81 -9.98 0.19 -12.60
N PRO A 82 -10.77 -0.69 -13.27
CA PRO A 82 -11.56 -0.30 -14.44
C PRO A 82 -12.65 0.74 -14.16
N TRP A 83 -13.20 0.75 -12.94
CA TRP A 83 -14.22 1.69 -12.49
C TRP A 83 -13.64 2.95 -11.83
N GLY A 84 -12.32 3.03 -11.68
CA GLY A 84 -11.65 4.21 -11.14
C GLY A 84 -11.44 5.29 -12.19
N VAL A 85 -11.33 6.55 -11.75
CA VAL A 85 -11.11 7.72 -12.62
C VAL A 85 -9.80 7.60 -13.40
N ALA A 86 -8.72 7.12 -12.77
CA ALA A 86 -7.43 6.95 -13.43
C ALA A 86 -7.45 5.82 -14.48
N GLY A 87 -8.17 4.73 -14.17
CA GLY A 87 -8.30 3.60 -15.10
C GLY A 87 -9.13 3.96 -16.33
N SER A 88 -10.24 4.68 -16.14
CA SER A 88 -11.06 5.16 -17.27
C SER A 88 -10.31 6.16 -18.14
N PHE A 89 -9.53 7.06 -17.53
CA PHE A 89 -8.65 7.97 -18.26
C PHE A 89 -7.63 7.20 -19.11
N ALA A 90 -6.89 6.26 -18.50
CA ALA A 90 -5.89 5.46 -19.21
C ALA A 90 -6.50 4.65 -20.36
N ALA A 91 -7.64 4.00 -20.13
CA ALA A 91 -8.34 3.23 -21.17
C ALA A 91 -8.80 4.11 -22.33
N THR A 92 -9.29 5.31 -22.04
CA THR A 92 -9.72 6.28 -23.07
C THR A 92 -8.54 6.79 -23.89
N THR A 93 -7.43 7.13 -23.22
CA THR A 93 -6.21 7.61 -23.90
C THR A 93 -5.58 6.53 -24.78
N LEU A 94 -5.54 5.29 -24.31
CA LEU A 94 -4.94 4.17 -25.05
C LEU A 94 -5.90 3.56 -26.09
N GLY A 95 -7.19 3.88 -26.03
CA GLY A 95 -8.21 3.31 -26.92
C GLY A 95 -8.51 1.83 -26.65
N VAL A 96 -8.05 1.27 -25.53
CA VAL A 96 -8.24 -0.13 -25.14
C VAL A 96 -8.76 -0.25 -23.71
N PRO A 97 -9.66 -1.21 -23.41
CA PRO A 97 -10.14 -1.44 -22.05
C PRO A 97 -9.02 -1.75 -21.05
N VAL A 98 -9.21 -1.38 -19.78
CA VAL A 98 -8.22 -1.61 -18.70
C VAL A 98 -7.73 -3.05 -18.64
N LEU A 99 -8.65 -4.02 -18.71
CA LEU A 99 -8.31 -5.44 -18.65
C LEU A 99 -7.41 -5.93 -19.79
N GLN A 100 -7.39 -5.22 -20.93
CA GLN A 100 -6.53 -5.58 -22.06
C GLN A 100 -5.09 -5.09 -21.85
N PHE A 101 -4.89 -3.88 -21.30
CA PHE A 101 -3.54 -3.39 -21.04
C PHE A 101 -2.98 -3.85 -19.68
N LEU A 102 -3.85 -4.29 -18.75
CA LEU A 102 -3.48 -4.77 -17.41
C LEU A 102 -2.31 -5.77 -17.41
N PRO A 103 -2.28 -6.85 -18.22
CA PRO A 103 -1.18 -7.81 -18.20
C PRO A 103 0.17 -7.21 -18.67
N PHE A 104 0.14 -6.08 -19.37
CA PHE A 104 1.33 -5.38 -19.86
C PHE A 104 1.82 -4.29 -18.89
N ALA A 105 1.06 -3.99 -17.83
CA ALA A 105 1.42 -3.01 -16.81
C ALA A 105 2.43 -3.58 -15.79
N PHE A 106 3.57 -4.09 -16.28
CA PHE A 106 4.55 -4.84 -15.50
C PHE A 106 5.04 -4.10 -14.26
N PHE A 107 5.31 -2.80 -14.38
CA PHE A 107 5.75 -1.99 -13.24
C PHE A 107 4.76 -2.05 -12.07
N SER A 108 3.47 -1.85 -12.37
CA SER A 108 2.42 -1.84 -11.36
C SER A 108 2.12 -3.23 -10.81
N LEU A 109 2.18 -4.27 -11.64
CA LEU A 109 1.96 -5.65 -11.18
C LEU A 109 3.14 -6.17 -10.33
N LEU A 110 4.37 -5.84 -10.71
CA LEU A 110 5.57 -6.35 -10.06
C LEU A 110 6.01 -5.52 -8.85
N SER A 111 5.71 -4.21 -8.81
CA SER A 111 6.10 -3.36 -7.69
C SER A 111 5.61 -3.89 -6.31
N PRO A 112 4.32 -4.24 -6.13
CA PRO A 112 3.85 -4.87 -4.88
C PRO A 112 4.60 -6.16 -4.56
N VAL A 113 4.87 -6.99 -5.57
CA VAL A 113 5.57 -8.27 -5.42
C VAL A 113 6.99 -8.05 -4.90
N PHE A 114 7.75 -7.14 -5.52
CA PHE A 114 9.10 -6.82 -5.08
C PHE A 114 9.12 -6.16 -3.69
N SER A 115 8.12 -5.36 -3.36
CA SER A 115 8.00 -4.74 -2.04
C SER A 115 7.72 -5.78 -0.94
N ILE A 116 6.88 -6.78 -1.23
CA ILE A 116 6.66 -7.93 -0.34
C ILE A 116 7.95 -8.73 -0.16
N ILE A 117 8.65 -9.07 -1.25
CA ILE A 117 9.93 -9.79 -1.19
C ILE A 117 10.97 -9.02 -0.37
N SER A 118 11.09 -7.72 -0.60
CA SER A 118 11.92 -6.80 0.20
C SER A 118 11.56 -6.87 1.69
N GLY A 119 10.27 -6.91 2.03
CA GLY A 119 9.80 -7.03 3.39
C GLY A 119 10.22 -8.33 4.12
N PHE A 120 10.31 -9.45 3.40
CA PHE A 120 10.76 -10.73 3.97
C PHE A 120 12.29 -10.88 3.98
N THR A 121 12.96 -10.37 2.95
CA THR A 121 14.43 -10.50 2.80
C THR A 121 15.21 -9.41 3.54
N GLY A 122 14.59 -8.28 3.87
CA GLY A 122 15.27 -7.13 4.46
C GLY A 122 15.98 -6.23 3.45
N ILE A 123 16.00 -6.59 2.16
CA ILE A 123 16.77 -5.89 1.13
C ILE A 123 16.10 -4.56 0.79
N GLY A 124 16.81 -3.45 1.02
CA GLY A 124 16.29 -2.11 0.72
C GLY A 124 15.26 -1.59 1.73
N LEU A 125 15.14 -2.24 2.89
CA LEU A 125 14.37 -1.73 4.02
C LEU A 125 15.18 -0.73 4.84
N LYS A 126 14.67 0.49 4.94
CA LYS A 126 15.27 1.52 5.80
C LYS A 126 14.68 1.45 7.20
N TRP A 127 15.54 1.25 8.18
CA TRP A 127 15.20 1.30 9.60
C TRP A 127 15.16 2.75 10.09
N ALA A 128 14.36 3.02 11.12
CA ALA A 128 14.35 4.33 11.73
C ALA A 128 15.75 4.61 12.30
N LYS A 129 16.34 5.76 11.95
CA LYS A 129 17.52 6.23 12.68
C LYS A 129 17.08 6.54 14.11
N ASP A 130 17.78 5.97 15.08
CA ASP A 130 17.58 6.38 16.48
C ASP A 130 17.77 7.90 16.54
N LYS A 131 16.76 8.61 17.03
CA LYS A 131 16.88 10.03 17.31
C LYS A 131 17.85 10.15 18.49
N LYS A 132 19.14 10.35 18.18
CA LYS A 132 20.08 10.97 19.12
C LYS A 132 19.60 12.38 19.44
#